data_AF-A0A0G0U0Z1-F1
#
_entry.id   AF-A0A0G0U0Z1-F1
#
_cell.length_a   1.000
_cell.length_b   1.000
_cell.length_c   1.000
_cell.angle_alpha   90.00
_cell.angle_beta   90.00
_cell.angle_gamma   90.00
#
_symmetry.space_group_name_H-M   'P 1'
#
loop_
_entity.id
_entity.type
_entity.pdbx_description
1 polymer ?
#
loop_
_entity_poly.entity_id
_entity_poly.type
_entity_poly.pdbx_seq_one_letter_code
_entity_poly.pdbx_strand_id
1 'polypeptide(L)'
;MKQLALQLGGYDVGKFPGLNDNLRNATLGSALSQVLNIVFVVAGFLMFFWAFWGVFEYIFAGGNKEGLGKARAKITWAIVGFIILSLAFAISQYIEQLFPAK
;
A
#
# COMPACT_ATOMS: atom_id res chain seq x y z
N MET A 1 -21.53 -33.12 -28.82
CA MET A 1 -20.33 -33.35 -27.97
C MET A 1 -19.36 -32.17 -28.05
N LYS A 2 -19.78 -30.96 -27.66
CA LYS A 2 -18.91 -29.76 -27.54
C LYS A 2 -19.22 -28.91 -26.29
N GLN A 3 -19.84 -29.52 -25.27
CA GLN A 3 -20.18 -28.83 -24.01
C GLN A 3 -19.55 -29.50 -22.79
N LEU A 4 -18.41 -30.18 -22.95
CA LEU A 4 -17.76 -30.96 -21.87
C LEU A 4 -16.28 -30.61 -21.63
N ALA A 5 -15.79 -29.54 -22.26
CA ALA A 5 -14.58 -28.84 -21.85
C ALA A 5 -14.93 -27.38 -22.10
N LEU A 6 -15.20 -26.53 -21.11
CA LEU A 6 -14.19 -26.10 -20.15
C LEU A 6 -14.87 -25.28 -19.04
N GLN A 7 -15.82 -25.86 -18.30
CA GLN A 7 -16.24 -25.29 -17.01
C GLN A 7 -15.31 -25.87 -15.93
N LEU A 8 -14.01 -25.54 -15.98
CA LEU A 8 -13.18 -25.66 -14.78
C LEU A 8 -13.56 -24.48 -13.88
N GLY A 9 -14.45 -24.80 -12.94
CA GLY A 9 -14.71 -24.13 -11.67
C GLY A 9 -14.49 -22.62 -11.61
N GLY A 10 -15.60 -21.86 -11.63
CA GLY A 10 -15.87 -20.74 -10.71
C GLY A 10 -14.82 -19.66 -10.45
N TYR A 11 -13.75 -19.61 -11.24
CA TYR A 11 -12.70 -18.60 -11.18
C TYR A 11 -12.68 -17.92 -12.53
N ASP A 12 -13.38 -16.80 -12.62
CA ASP A 12 -13.15 -15.78 -13.63
C ASP A 12 -11.66 -15.45 -13.64
N VAL A 13 -10.95 -15.95 -14.65
CA VAL A 13 -9.51 -15.74 -14.91
C VAL A 13 -9.13 -14.27 -15.19
N GLY A 14 -10.00 -13.32 -14.84
CA GLY A 14 -9.74 -11.89 -14.87
C GLY A 14 -9.56 -11.24 -13.50
N LYS A 15 -9.95 -11.91 -12.40
CA LYS A 15 -9.95 -11.28 -11.07
C LYS A 15 -8.67 -11.54 -10.30
N PHE A 16 -7.56 -11.09 -10.88
CA PHE A 16 -6.30 -10.95 -10.17
C PHE A 16 -6.42 -9.74 -9.23
N PRO A 17 -6.12 -9.87 -7.93
CA PRO A 17 -5.93 -8.73 -7.06
C PRO A 17 -4.85 -7.81 -7.68
N GLY A 18 -5.29 -6.68 -8.26
CA GLY A 18 -4.42 -5.74 -8.99
C GLY A 18 -4.80 -5.46 -10.45
N LEU A 19 -5.69 -6.26 -11.07
CA LEU A 19 -6.29 -5.90 -12.36
C LEU A 19 -7.68 -5.34 -12.11
N ASN A 20 -7.75 -4.02 -12.21
CA ASN A 20 -8.91 -3.24 -11.83
C ASN A 20 -9.90 -3.16 -13.01
N ASP A 21 -11.14 -3.60 -12.81
CA ASP A 21 -12.28 -3.48 -13.75
C ASP A 21 -12.59 -2.03 -14.16
N ASN A 22 -11.93 -1.06 -13.51
CA ASN A 22 -11.95 0.38 -13.78
C ASN A 22 -11.48 0.81 -15.18
N LEU A 23 -10.76 -0.03 -15.93
CA LEU A 23 -10.35 0.31 -17.31
C LEU A 23 -11.54 0.48 -18.27
N ARG A 24 -12.74 0.02 -17.90
CA ARG A 24 -13.95 0.18 -18.71
C ARG A 24 -14.75 1.45 -18.43
N ASN A 25 -14.53 2.11 -17.29
CA ASN A 25 -15.24 3.32 -16.87
C ASN A 25 -14.23 4.45 -16.64
N ALA A 26 -13.75 5.07 -17.72
CA ALA A 26 -12.79 6.18 -17.66
C ALA A 26 -13.35 7.38 -16.85
N THR A 27 -13.20 7.30 -15.53
CA THR A 27 -13.45 8.37 -14.55
C THR A 27 -12.14 8.56 -13.78
N LEU A 28 -11.82 9.81 -13.43
CA LEU A 28 -10.61 10.17 -12.65
C LEU A 28 -10.45 9.32 -11.38
N GLY A 29 -11.57 8.98 -10.72
CA GLY A 29 -11.54 8.12 -9.53
C GLY A 29 -11.03 6.71 -9.80
N SER A 30 -11.31 6.17 -10.98
CA SER A 30 -10.98 4.80 -11.35
C SER A 30 -9.47 4.59 -11.57
N ALA A 31 -8.82 5.57 -12.21
CA ALA A 31 -7.38 5.64 -12.40
C ALA A 31 -6.65 5.94 -11.09
N LEU A 32 -7.22 6.84 -10.27
CA LEU A 32 -6.69 7.17 -8.96
C LEU A 32 -6.69 5.95 -8.02
N SER A 33 -7.77 5.18 -7.97
CA SER A 33 -7.83 3.95 -7.14
C SER A 33 -6.79 2.91 -7.56
N GLN A 34 -6.53 2.75 -8.86
CA GLN A 34 -5.51 1.83 -9.35
C GLN A 34 -4.09 2.28 -8.95
N VAL A 35 -3.79 3.57 -9.13
CA VAL A 35 -2.50 4.15 -8.71
C VAL A 35 -2.33 4.06 -7.19
N LEU A 36 -3.35 4.39 -6.41
CA LEU A 36 -3.31 4.30 -4.96
C LEU A 36 -3.06 2.86 -4.49
N ASN A 37 -3.72 1.86 -5.06
CA ASN A 37 -3.51 0.46 -4.66
C ASN A 37 -2.03 0.03 -4.85
N ILE A 38 -1.45 0.33 -6.02
CA ILE A 38 -0.04 0.07 -6.30
C ILE A 38 0.87 0.82 -5.32
N VAL A 39 0.58 2.10 -5.08
CA VAL A 39 1.32 2.93 -4.12
C VAL A 39 1.24 2.35 -2.71
N PHE A 40 0.08 1.87 -2.25
CA PHE A 40 -0.06 1.27 -0.93
C PHE A 40 0.77 0.00 -0.77
N VAL A 41 0.77 -0.89 -1.78
CA VAL A 41 1.59 -2.12 -1.75
C VAL A 41 3.08 -1.78 -1.72
N VAL A 42 3.52 -0.88 -2.60
CA VAL A 42 4.93 -0.46 -2.67
C VAL A 42 5.34 0.28 -1.40
N ALA A 43 4.50 1.18 -0.90
CA ALA A 43 4.79 1.97 0.29
C ALA A 43 4.82 1.12 1.57
N GLY A 44 3.92 0.14 1.70
CA GLY A 44 3.97 -0.83 2.79
C GLY A 44 5.26 -1.66 2.79
N PHE A 45 5.70 -2.09 1.61
CA PHE A 45 6.97 -2.81 1.45
C PHE A 45 8.17 -1.91 1.77
N LEU A 46 8.25 -0.71 1.19
CA LEU A 46 9.34 0.24 1.43
C LEU A 46 9.45 0.65 2.90
N MET A 47 8.32 0.89 3.56
CA MET A 47 8.27 1.26 4.96
C MET A 47 8.92 0.19 5.84
N PHE A 48 8.66 -1.08 5.59
CA PHE A 48 9.28 -2.19 6.32
C PHE A 48 10.82 -2.13 6.21
N PHE A 49 11.35 -1.95 5.00
CA PHE A 49 12.80 -1.83 4.80
C PHE A 49 13.40 -0.59 5.46
N TRP A 50 12.72 0.56 5.37
CA TRP A 50 13.19 1.80 5.99
C TRP A 50 13.17 1.76 7.51
N ALA A 51 12.19 1.09 8.11
CA ALA A 51 12.12 0.88 9.55
C ALA A 51 13.35 0.08 10.04
N PHE A 52 13.70 -1.03 9.38
CA PHE A 52 14.90 -1.79 9.72
C PHE A 52 16.17 -0.96 9.58
N TRP A 53 16.32 -0.21 8.49
CA TRP A 53 17.50 0.65 8.29
C TRP A 53 17.67 1.71 9.40
N GLY A 54 16.56 2.32 9.84
CA GLY A 54 16.57 3.28 10.94
C GLY A 54 16.91 2.65 12.29
N VAL A 55 16.42 1.43 12.56
CA VAL A 55 16.72 0.68 13.80
C VAL A 55 18.19 0.26 13.83
N PHE A 56 18.73 -0.27 12.74
CA PHE A 56 20.14 -0.64 12.67
C PHE A 56 21.04 0.57 12.92
N GLU A 57 20.78 1.70 12.27
CA GLU A 57 21.58 2.92 12.46
C GLU A 57 21.50 3.46 13.89
N TYR A 58 20.36 3.33 14.57
CA TYR A 58 20.23 3.69 15.98
C TYR A 58 21.08 2.82 16.90
N ILE A 59 21.11 1.49 16.65
CA ILE A 59 21.90 0.54 17.44
C ILE A 59 23.40 0.75 17.18
N PHE A 60 23.81 0.96 15.93
CA PHE A 60 25.22 1.16 15.57
C PHE A 60 25.76 2.55 15.92
N ALA A 61 24.91 3.54 16.20
CA ALA A 61 25.34 4.91 16.52
C ALA A 61 26.13 5.03 17.84
N GLY A 62 25.99 4.06 18.76
CA GLY A 62 26.98 3.68 19.78
C GLY A 62 27.59 4.73 20.73
N GLY A 63 27.20 6.01 20.67
CA GLY A 63 27.76 7.10 21.48
C GLY A 63 28.23 8.34 20.72
N ASN A 64 28.27 8.32 19.37
CA ASN A 64 28.54 9.53 18.58
C ASN A 64 27.26 10.37 18.48
N LYS A 65 27.27 11.59 19.03
CA LYS A 65 26.14 12.54 18.97
C LYS A 65 25.64 12.78 17.54
N GLU A 66 26.52 12.75 16.55
CA GLU A 66 26.15 12.97 15.15
C GLU A 66 25.39 11.77 14.55
N GLY A 67 25.85 10.55 14.85
CA GLY A 67 25.15 9.32 14.46
C GLY A 67 23.79 9.19 15.15
N LEU A 68 23.71 9.59 16.42
CA LEU A 68 22.46 9.60 17.17
C LEU A 68 21.45 10.60 16.59
N GLY A 69 21.92 11.77 16.14
CA GLY A 69 21.09 12.78 15.48
C GLY A 69 20.51 12.29 14.15
N LYS A 70 21.35 11.67 13.31
CA LYS A 70 20.91 11.08 12.03
C LYS A 70 19.94 9.92 12.22
N ALA A 71 20.21 9.03 13.19
CA ALA A 71 19.31 7.93 13.53
C ALA A 71 17.93 8.44 14.00
N ARG A 72 17.89 9.44 14.88
CA ARG A 72 16.63 10.05 15.33
C ARG A 72 15.86 10.67 14.17
N ALA A 73 16.53 11.42 13.30
CA ALA A 73 15.88 12.00 12.12
C ALA A 73 15.28 10.90 11.22
N LYS A 74 16.02 9.82 10.98
CA LYS A 74 15.59 8.69 10.15
C LYS A 74 14.38 7.95 10.76
N ILE A 75 14.36 7.76 12.08
CA ILE A 75 13.21 7.20 12.80
C ILE A 75 11.99 8.14 12.70
N THR A 76 12.18 9.45 12.88
CA THR A 76 11.08 10.42 12.75
C THR A 76 10.46 10.37 11.36
N TRP A 77 11.27 10.33 10.29
CA TRP A 77 10.76 10.21 8.92
C TRP A 77 10.00 8.90 8.68
N ALA A 78 10.47 7.79 9.25
CA ALA A 78 9.75 6.51 9.17
C ALA A 78 8.39 6.57 9.89
N ILE A 79 8.32 7.18 11.07
CA ILE A 79 7.08 7.37 11.82
C ILE A 79 6.12 8.30 11.09
N VAL A 80 6.60 9.41 10.52
CA VAL A 80 5.78 10.33 9.74
C VAL A 80 5.19 9.63 8.51
N GLY A 81 6.00 8.84 7.80
CA GLY A 81 5.52 8.00 6.71
C GLY A 81 4.43 7.02 7.16
N PHE A 82 4.60 6.40 8.33
CA PHE A 82 3.59 5.53 8.94
C PHE A 82 2.26 6.22 9.20
N ILE A 83 2.32 7.40 9.79
CA ILE A 83 1.13 8.18 10.08
C ILE A 83 0.40 8.55 8.78
N ILE A 84 1.12 8.98 7.74
CA ILE A 84 0.52 9.35 6.46
C ILE A 84 -0.17 8.17 5.79
N LEU A 85 0.48 7.00 5.73
CA LEU A 85 -0.16 5.79 5.18
C LEU A 85 -1.40 5.39 5.98
N SER A 86 -1.31 5.44 7.31
CA SER A 86 -2.43 5.09 8.19
C SER A 86 -3.62 6.03 7.99
N LEU A 87 -3.37 7.34 7.83
CA LEU A 87 -4.42 8.32 7.57
C LEU A 87 -5.04 8.14 6.19
N ALA A 88 -4.22 7.89 5.16
CA ALA A 88 -4.71 7.64 3.82
C ALA A 88 -5.64 6.41 3.78
N PHE A 89 -5.26 5.33 4.48
CA PHE A 89 -6.08 4.13 4.61
C PHE A 89 -7.39 4.40 5.37
N ALA A 90 -7.32 5.13 6.48
CA ALA A 90 -8.50 5.51 7.25
C ALA A 90 -9.48 6.31 6.39
N ILE A 91 -9.00 7.31 5.63
CA ILE A 91 -9.85 8.12 4.74
C ILE A 91 -10.52 7.24 3.67
N SER A 92 -9.80 6.31 3.05
CA SER A 92 -10.40 5.38 2.07
C SER A 92 -11.53 4.54 2.68
N GLN A 93 -11.33 3.99 3.88
CA GLN A 93 -12.35 3.23 4.61
C GLN A 93 -13.58 4.09 4.97
N TYR A 94 -13.37 5.34 5.39
CA TYR A 94 -14.48 6.25 5.68
C TYR A 94 -15.31 6.59 4.45
N ILE A 95 -14.68 6.75 3.28
CA ILE A 95 -15.39 7.01 2.02
C ILE A 95 -16.25 5.80 1.61
N GLU A 96 -15.73 4.57 1.76
CA GLU A 96 -16.47 3.34 1.50
C GLU A 96 -17.70 3.16 2.41
N GLN A 97 -17.60 3.53 3.70
CA GLN A 97 -18.73 3.48 4.62
C GLN A 97 -19.78 4.57 4.36
N LEU A 98 -19.38 5.76 3.91
CA LEU A 98 -20.29 6.88 3.66
C LEU A 98 -21.01 6.77 2.31
N PHE A 99 -20.39 6.12 1.32
CA PHE A 99 -21.02 5.75 0.06
C PHE A 99 -21.18 4.22 -0.01
N PRO A 100 -22.12 3.62 0.74
CA PRO A 100 -22.50 2.24 0.51
C PRO A 100 -23.10 2.15 -0.89
N ALA A 101 -22.31 1.64 -1.83
CA ALA A 101 -22.74 1.38 -3.19
C ALA A 101 -23.96 0.45 -3.13
N LYS A 102 -25.12 0.99 -3.52
CA LYS A 102 -26.31 0.20 -3.77
C LYS A 102 -26.24 -0.38 -5.18
#